data_AF-A0A9P7AS83-F1
#
_entry.id   AF-A0A9P7AS83-F1
#
_cell.length_a   1.000
_cell.length_b   1.000
_cell.length_c   1.000
_cell.angle_alpha   90.00
_cell.angle_beta   90.00
_cell.angle_gamma   90.00
#
_symmetry.space_group_name_H-M   'P 1'
#
loop_
_entity.id
_entity.type
_entity.pdbx_description
1 polymer ?
#
loop_
_entity_poly.entity_id
_entity_poly.type
_entity_poly.pdbx_seq_one_letter_code
_entity_poly.pdbx_strand_id
1 'polypeptide(L)'
;MCSVVPCGDSATIEVLPGDASIWIPDVEERSRSPFLFTENNLGVPEKELRRSYLFAVPVFSAARKASGFHTLEDPSNHTMSSAIQDLIDSSAVLILMNPAHQTALNARKQLVAQNLINVGEELKFTAALLSSRHCCKQGELWYHRRWLLRRIYPVPSFPQGLITDMILDSPNFYLPPNDLSAEIHLVSRACELYPRNYFGWIHRTICILSTLVPGVHSTTSDVFTEIFQKEISSVMQWIESHISDYSAVHHLRTLARLTEDAESPFLPGSLLLVFGHALTLVRAFPEHETLWQYLRMFWDEGDVAAAFVASFALPLQRARMTEQESESPSGVQHACRFLEWRNQRLK
;
A
#
# COMPACT_ATOMS: atom_id res chain seq x y z
N MET A 1 -16.36 18.03 9.70
CA MET A 1 -15.64 18.18 8.41
C MET A 1 -16.02 16.98 7.56
N CYS A 2 -16.50 17.20 6.34
CA CYS A 2 -16.74 16.12 5.37
C CYS A 2 -15.40 15.50 4.95
N SER A 3 -15.37 14.18 4.79
CA SER A 3 -14.20 13.43 4.29
C SER A 3 -13.78 13.95 2.92
N VAL A 4 -12.47 14.19 2.73
CA VAL A 4 -11.90 14.68 1.47
C VAL A 4 -11.30 13.52 0.67
N VAL A 5 -11.05 12.38 1.33
CA VAL A 5 -10.67 11.14 0.67
C VAL A 5 -11.95 10.39 0.25
N PRO A 6 -12.11 10.00 -1.02
CA PRO A 6 -13.31 9.29 -1.47
C PRO A 6 -13.49 7.99 -0.70
N CYS A 7 -14.69 7.77 -0.12
CA CYS A 7 -15.09 6.51 0.50
C CYS A 7 -16.33 5.98 -0.24
N GLY A 8 -16.20 4.85 -0.95
CA GLY A 8 -17.27 4.25 -1.78
C GLY A 8 -17.34 4.75 -3.22
N ASP A 9 -17.70 3.86 -4.15
CA ASP A 9 -17.89 4.05 -5.62
C ASP A 9 -16.80 4.85 -6.35
N SER A 10 -15.53 4.62 -6.00
CA SER A 10 -14.42 5.17 -6.77
C SER A 10 -14.32 4.48 -8.12
N ALA A 11 -14.22 5.27 -9.20
CA ALA A 11 -13.99 4.74 -10.54
C ALA A 11 -12.75 3.84 -10.55
N THR A 12 -12.88 2.68 -11.18
CA THR A 12 -11.78 1.70 -11.29
C THR A 12 -11.26 1.64 -12.72
N ILE A 13 -10.02 1.20 -12.88
CA ILE A 13 -9.37 1.05 -14.17
C ILE A 13 -8.76 -0.34 -14.24
N GLU A 14 -8.98 -1.02 -15.35
CA GLU A 14 -8.40 -2.31 -15.67
C GLU A 14 -7.74 -2.26 -17.04
N VAL A 15 -6.54 -2.84 -17.18
CA VAL A 15 -5.91 -3.04 -18.48
C VAL A 15 -6.29 -4.41 -19.01
N LEU A 16 -7.07 -4.43 -20.09
CA LEU A 16 -7.63 -5.63 -20.68
C LEU A 16 -6.65 -6.22 -21.71
N PRO A 17 -6.40 -7.55 -21.73
CA PRO A 17 -5.48 -8.14 -22.69
C PRO A 17 -6.04 -8.07 -24.12
N GLY A 18 -5.15 -7.80 -25.09
CA GLY A 18 -5.51 -7.76 -26.50
C GLY A 18 -6.02 -6.40 -26.98
N ASP A 19 -6.96 -6.40 -27.93
CA ASP A 19 -7.51 -5.18 -28.52
C ASP A 19 -9.01 -5.00 -28.25
N ALA A 20 -9.54 -3.83 -28.61
CA ALA A 20 -10.94 -3.47 -28.37
C ALA A 20 -11.94 -4.45 -29.01
N SER A 21 -11.57 -5.19 -30.05
CA SER A 21 -12.49 -6.11 -30.73
C SER A 21 -12.86 -7.34 -29.92
N ILE A 22 -12.01 -7.71 -28.97
CA ILE A 22 -12.23 -8.85 -28.06
C ILE A 22 -13.29 -8.50 -27.00
N TRP A 23 -13.30 -7.24 -26.54
CA TRP A 23 -14.08 -6.80 -25.38
C TRP A 23 -15.35 -6.04 -25.76
N ILE A 24 -15.36 -5.41 -26.94
CA ILE A 24 -16.49 -4.62 -27.44
C ILE A 24 -16.95 -5.26 -28.74
N PRO A 25 -17.85 -6.27 -28.73
CA PRO A 25 -18.23 -7.02 -29.92
C PRO A 25 -19.04 -6.16 -30.90
N ASP A 26 -19.83 -5.21 -30.41
CA ASP A 26 -20.60 -4.28 -31.23
C ASP A 26 -19.67 -3.30 -31.98
N VAL A 27 -19.79 -3.29 -33.30
CA VAL A 27 -18.96 -2.46 -34.19
C VAL A 27 -19.32 -0.98 -34.08
N GLU A 28 -20.60 -0.65 -33.90
CA GLU A 28 -21.05 0.74 -33.72
C GLU A 28 -20.53 1.29 -32.39
N GLU A 29 -20.65 0.52 -31.31
CA GLU A 29 -20.10 0.92 -30.01
C GLU A 29 -18.58 1.13 -30.07
N ARG A 30 -17.85 0.17 -30.66
CA ARG A 30 -16.39 0.23 -30.81
C ARG A 30 -15.92 1.42 -31.65
N SER A 31 -16.73 1.85 -32.62
CA SER A 31 -16.42 3.04 -33.43
C SER A 31 -16.54 4.35 -32.65
N ARG A 32 -17.34 4.39 -31.59
CA ARG A 32 -17.51 5.57 -30.73
C ARG A 32 -16.41 5.66 -29.68
N SER A 33 -16.01 4.52 -29.11
CA SER A 33 -14.95 4.43 -28.12
C SER A 33 -14.24 3.08 -28.19
N PRO A 34 -12.90 3.05 -28.20
CA PRO A 34 -12.14 1.81 -28.09
C PRO A 34 -11.99 1.32 -26.64
N PHE A 35 -12.62 2.00 -25.67
CA PHE A 35 -12.57 1.69 -24.24
C PHE A 35 -13.93 1.18 -23.74
N LEU A 36 -13.90 0.17 -22.87
CA LEU A 36 -15.07 -0.41 -22.24
C LEU A 36 -15.37 0.34 -20.94
N PHE A 37 -16.60 0.84 -20.78
CA PHE A 37 -17.02 1.46 -19.52
C PHE A 37 -18.28 0.78 -19.00
N THR A 38 -18.14 0.06 -17.88
CA THR A 38 -19.22 -0.74 -17.29
C THR A 38 -19.16 -0.60 -15.78
N GLU A 39 -20.29 -0.27 -15.15
CA GLU A 39 -20.42 -0.22 -13.68
C GLU A 39 -19.30 0.59 -13.00
N ASN A 40 -18.96 1.76 -13.55
CA ASN A 40 -17.90 2.64 -13.04
C ASN A 40 -16.48 2.03 -13.09
N ASN A 41 -16.27 1.01 -13.91
CA ASN A 41 -14.96 0.46 -14.28
C ASN A 41 -14.62 0.83 -15.73
N LEU A 42 -13.42 1.41 -15.93
CA LEU A 42 -12.85 1.70 -17.22
C LEU A 42 -11.90 0.57 -17.63
N GLY A 43 -12.37 -0.29 -18.52
CA GLY A 43 -11.58 -1.29 -19.22
C GLY A 43 -10.81 -0.66 -20.39
N VAL A 44 -9.49 -0.67 -20.30
CA VAL A 44 -8.58 -0.13 -21.33
C VAL A 44 -7.86 -1.29 -22.02
N PRO A 45 -8.23 -1.65 -23.25
CA PRO A 45 -7.50 -2.65 -24.02
C PRO A 45 -6.01 -2.30 -24.20
N GLU A 46 -5.14 -3.30 -24.04
CA GLU A 46 -3.69 -3.10 -23.97
C GLU A 46 -3.10 -2.55 -25.27
N LYS A 47 -3.60 -2.96 -26.45
CA LYS A 47 -3.13 -2.43 -27.74
C LYS A 47 -3.52 -0.96 -27.92
N GLU A 48 -4.68 -0.57 -27.43
CA GLU A 48 -5.25 0.76 -27.46
C GLU A 48 -4.47 1.67 -26.52
N LEU A 49 -4.17 1.19 -25.29
CA LEU A 49 -3.30 1.91 -24.36
C LEU A 49 -1.92 2.18 -24.96
N ARG A 50 -1.31 1.20 -25.63
CA ARG A 50 -0.03 1.38 -26.34
C ARG A 50 -0.11 2.43 -27.45
N ARG A 51 -1.17 2.42 -28.26
CA ARG A 51 -1.39 3.42 -29.32
C ARG A 51 -1.58 4.82 -28.73
N SER A 52 -2.42 4.95 -27.70
CA SER A 52 -2.65 6.19 -26.98
C SER A 52 -1.37 6.71 -26.34
N TYR A 53 -0.53 5.83 -25.78
CA TYR A 53 0.78 6.21 -25.24
C TYR A 53 1.69 6.83 -26.31
N LEU A 54 1.83 6.20 -27.47
CA LEU A 54 2.67 6.72 -28.56
C LEU A 54 2.16 8.08 -29.08
N PHE A 55 0.85 8.29 -29.08
CA PHE A 55 0.25 9.59 -29.40
C PHE A 55 0.45 10.63 -28.29
N ALA A 56 0.33 10.22 -27.01
CA ALA A 56 0.44 11.10 -25.86
C ALA A 56 1.87 11.63 -25.65
N VAL A 57 2.92 10.89 -26.01
CA VAL A 57 4.32 11.32 -25.84
C VAL A 57 4.63 12.66 -26.54
N PRO A 58 4.40 12.84 -27.86
CA PRO A 58 4.67 14.12 -28.52
C PRO A 58 3.74 15.23 -28.03
N VAL A 59 2.47 14.92 -27.71
CA VAL A 59 1.52 15.89 -27.13
C VAL A 59 2.03 16.40 -25.78
N PHE A 60 2.41 15.51 -24.87
CA PHE A 60 3.00 15.85 -23.57
C PHE A 60 4.25 16.72 -23.73
N SER A 61 5.14 16.35 -24.67
CA SER A 61 6.38 17.10 -24.92
C SER A 61 6.12 18.51 -25.42
N ALA A 62 5.16 18.69 -26.34
CA ALA A 62 4.77 19.99 -26.87
C ALA A 62 4.05 20.83 -25.81
N ALA A 63 3.06 20.27 -25.14
CA ALA A 63 2.29 20.90 -24.07
C ALA A 63 3.21 21.38 -22.94
N ARG A 64 4.13 20.55 -22.45
CA ARG A 64 5.09 20.93 -21.40
C ARG A 64 5.99 22.10 -21.80
N LYS A 65 6.39 22.20 -23.07
CA LYS A 65 7.16 23.35 -23.59
C LYS A 65 6.30 24.61 -23.65
N ALA A 66 5.06 24.49 -24.11
CA ALA A 66 4.12 25.60 -24.24
C ALA A 66 3.65 26.13 -22.88
N SER A 67 3.43 25.25 -21.90
CA SER A 67 2.98 25.60 -20.54
C SER A 67 4.05 26.32 -19.70
N GLY A 68 5.27 26.47 -20.21
CA GLY A 68 6.28 27.36 -19.64
C GLY A 68 6.43 27.26 -18.13
N PHE A 69 6.76 26.09 -17.56
CA PHE A 69 7.08 25.96 -16.13
C PHE A 69 8.33 26.78 -15.67
N HIS A 70 8.84 27.66 -16.52
CA HIS A 70 9.96 28.57 -16.31
C HIS A 70 9.67 30.06 -16.56
N THR A 71 8.44 30.48 -16.92
CA THR A 71 8.17 31.90 -17.20
C THR A 71 6.83 32.33 -16.61
N LEU A 72 6.91 33.29 -15.70
CA LEU A 72 5.77 34.06 -15.18
C LEU A 72 5.14 34.88 -16.31
N GLU A 73 3.83 35.16 -16.16
CA GLU A 73 3.04 36.22 -16.83
C GLU A 73 2.41 35.89 -18.19
N ASP A 74 1.12 35.51 -18.19
CA ASP A 74 0.00 36.34 -18.68
C ASP A 74 -1.33 35.52 -18.58
N PRO A 75 -2.32 35.95 -17.77
CA PRO A 75 -3.60 35.24 -17.58
C PRO A 75 -4.55 35.22 -18.80
N SER A 76 -4.24 35.93 -19.88
CA SER A 76 -5.20 36.20 -20.97
C SER A 76 -5.12 35.28 -22.21
N ASN A 77 -4.28 34.24 -22.18
CA ASN A 77 -4.07 33.36 -23.35
C ASN A 77 -4.93 32.09 -23.32
N HIS A 78 -5.99 32.02 -24.15
CA HIS A 78 -6.75 30.79 -24.42
C HIS A 78 -5.86 29.61 -24.85
N THR A 79 -4.76 29.89 -25.55
CA THR A 79 -3.74 28.90 -25.95
C THR A 79 -3.02 28.27 -24.74
N MET A 80 -2.89 28.99 -23.63
CA MET A 80 -2.29 28.46 -22.41
C MET A 80 -3.25 27.46 -21.74
N SER A 81 -4.56 27.72 -21.78
CA SER A 81 -5.58 26.82 -21.27
C SER A 81 -5.63 25.48 -22.02
N SER A 82 -5.48 25.48 -23.35
CA SER A 82 -5.45 24.24 -24.13
C SER A 82 -4.18 23.42 -23.90
N ALA A 83 -3.02 24.08 -23.81
CA ALA A 83 -1.76 23.40 -23.51
C ALA A 83 -1.76 22.76 -22.10
N ILE A 84 -2.37 23.43 -21.11
CA ILE A 84 -2.53 22.87 -19.76
C ILE A 84 -3.42 21.61 -19.82
N GLN A 85 -4.54 21.65 -20.55
CA GLN A 85 -5.41 20.49 -20.70
C GLN A 85 -4.70 19.32 -21.41
N ASP A 86 -4.00 19.60 -22.52
CA ASP A 86 -3.18 18.61 -23.22
C ASP A 86 -2.13 17.99 -22.29
N LEU A 87 -1.53 18.78 -21.40
CA LEU A 87 -0.57 18.27 -20.41
C LEU A 87 -1.25 17.38 -19.36
N ILE A 88 -2.43 17.74 -18.88
CA ILE A 88 -3.23 16.93 -17.94
C ILE A 88 -3.58 15.58 -18.57
N ASP A 89 -4.13 15.60 -19.79
CA ASP A 89 -4.64 14.40 -20.46
C ASP A 89 -3.51 13.49 -20.93
N SER A 90 -2.49 14.04 -21.58
CA SER A 90 -1.34 13.26 -22.03
C SER A 90 -0.57 12.67 -20.84
N SER A 91 -0.37 13.42 -19.75
CA SER A 91 0.29 12.87 -18.55
C SER A 91 -0.51 11.73 -17.90
N ALA A 92 -1.85 11.78 -17.95
CA ALA A 92 -2.69 10.70 -17.44
C ALA A 92 -2.47 9.39 -18.23
N VAL A 93 -2.43 9.47 -19.58
CA VAL A 93 -2.13 8.33 -20.45
C VAL A 93 -0.71 7.80 -20.22
N LEU A 94 0.28 8.69 -20.11
CA LEU A 94 1.67 8.31 -19.84
C LEU A 94 1.81 7.56 -18.51
N ILE A 95 1.13 8.01 -17.46
CA ILE A 95 1.18 7.37 -16.13
C ILE A 95 0.38 6.05 -16.13
N LEU A 96 -0.76 5.98 -16.80
CA LEU A 96 -1.51 4.73 -16.92
C LEU A 96 -0.66 3.64 -17.61
N MET A 97 0.09 3.98 -18.66
CA MET A 97 0.98 3.03 -19.33
C MET A 97 2.27 2.76 -18.54
N ASN A 98 2.87 3.79 -17.96
CA ASN A 98 4.10 3.71 -17.16
C ASN A 98 3.90 4.46 -15.83
N PRO A 99 3.46 3.78 -14.75
CA PRO A 99 3.10 4.44 -13.50
C PRO A 99 4.31 4.98 -12.72
N ALA A 100 5.52 4.60 -13.11
CA ALA A 100 6.78 5.16 -12.61
C ALA A 100 7.33 6.30 -13.51
N HIS A 101 6.53 6.86 -14.42
CA HIS A 101 6.95 7.93 -15.32
C HIS A 101 7.17 9.27 -14.57
N GLN A 102 8.34 9.40 -13.92
CA GLN A 102 8.73 10.50 -13.05
C GLN A 102 8.47 11.90 -13.65
N THR A 103 8.79 12.09 -14.93
CA THR A 103 8.57 13.37 -15.61
C THR A 103 7.10 13.76 -15.69
N ALA A 104 6.20 12.79 -15.86
CA ALA A 104 4.76 13.03 -15.94
C ALA A 104 4.18 13.25 -14.55
N LEU A 105 4.58 12.44 -13.56
CA LEU A 105 4.22 12.64 -12.16
C LEU A 105 4.65 14.02 -11.65
N ASN A 106 5.88 14.46 -11.96
CA ASN A 106 6.37 15.79 -11.56
C ASN A 106 5.63 16.93 -12.27
N ALA A 107 5.27 16.78 -13.55
CA ALA A 107 4.42 17.75 -14.23
C ALA A 107 3.05 17.86 -13.52
N ARG A 108 2.43 16.75 -13.13
CA ARG A 108 1.19 16.76 -12.35
C ARG A 108 1.38 17.40 -10.98
N LYS A 109 2.50 17.17 -10.29
CA LYS A 109 2.82 17.88 -9.03
C LYS A 109 2.89 19.40 -9.22
N GLN A 110 3.48 19.87 -10.32
CA GLN A 110 3.53 21.29 -10.66
C GLN A 110 2.14 21.85 -10.93
N LEU A 111 1.32 21.14 -11.72
CA LEU A 111 -0.08 21.51 -11.99
C LEU A 111 -0.90 21.61 -10.69
N VAL A 112 -0.77 20.63 -9.79
CA VAL A 112 -1.40 20.68 -8.46
C VAL A 112 -0.86 21.85 -7.62
N ALA A 113 0.45 22.13 -7.68
CA ALA A 113 1.05 23.25 -6.93
C ALA A 113 0.55 24.63 -7.38
N GLN A 114 0.18 24.74 -8.66
CA GLN A 114 -0.38 25.95 -9.26
C GLN A 114 -1.91 25.98 -9.18
N ASN A 115 -2.54 25.02 -8.49
CA ASN A 115 -4.00 24.85 -8.42
C ASN A 115 -4.69 24.65 -9.78
N LEU A 116 -3.95 24.18 -10.79
CA LEU A 116 -4.47 23.81 -12.12
C LEU A 116 -5.09 22.41 -12.14
N ILE A 117 -4.68 21.54 -11.21
CA ILE A 117 -5.37 20.30 -10.87
C ILE A 117 -5.81 20.39 -9.41
N ASN A 118 -7.09 20.10 -9.14
CA ASN A 118 -7.58 19.99 -7.77
C ASN A 118 -6.94 18.77 -7.08
N VAL A 119 -6.42 18.94 -5.85
CA VAL A 119 -5.73 17.87 -5.11
C VAL A 119 -6.64 16.66 -4.85
N GLY A 120 -7.93 16.87 -4.60
CA GLY A 120 -8.92 15.81 -4.40
C GLY A 120 -9.21 15.02 -5.68
N GLU A 121 -9.30 15.69 -6.82
CA GLU A 121 -9.41 15.02 -8.13
C GLU A 121 -8.15 14.22 -8.46
N GLU A 122 -6.97 14.71 -8.10
CA GLU A 122 -5.72 13.95 -8.26
C GLU A 122 -5.65 12.73 -7.31
N LEU A 123 -6.25 12.82 -6.11
CA LEU A 123 -6.41 11.65 -5.22
C LEU A 123 -7.37 10.60 -5.81
N LYS A 124 -8.45 11.02 -6.48
CA LYS A 124 -9.34 10.12 -7.22
C LYS A 124 -8.61 9.46 -8.39
N PHE A 125 -7.86 10.24 -9.16
CA PHE A 125 -7.05 9.74 -10.27
C PHE A 125 -6.04 8.68 -9.80
N THR A 126 -5.28 8.97 -8.74
CA THR A 126 -4.33 8.00 -8.18
C THR A 126 -5.02 6.77 -7.60
N ALA A 127 -6.19 6.90 -6.97
CA ALA A 127 -6.98 5.77 -6.49
C ALA A 127 -7.44 4.87 -7.65
N ALA A 128 -7.93 5.47 -8.74
CA ALA A 128 -8.34 4.75 -9.94
C ALA A 128 -7.15 4.01 -10.58
N LEU A 129 -5.97 4.64 -10.66
CA LEU A 129 -4.76 3.96 -11.12
C LEU A 129 -4.36 2.79 -10.22
N LEU A 130 -4.36 2.98 -8.89
CA LEU A 130 -4.03 1.94 -7.90
C LEU A 130 -5.04 0.78 -7.89
N SER A 131 -6.19 0.93 -8.54
CA SER A 131 -7.14 -0.15 -8.78
C SER A 131 -6.73 -1.12 -9.92
N SER A 132 -5.65 -0.81 -10.64
CA SER A 132 -5.04 -1.69 -11.64
C SER A 132 -3.81 -2.42 -11.11
N ARG A 133 -3.71 -3.71 -11.41
CA ARG A 133 -2.61 -4.60 -10.97
C ARG A 133 -1.22 -4.10 -11.36
N HIS A 134 -1.03 -3.56 -12.57
CA HIS A 134 0.31 -3.13 -13.02
C HIS A 134 0.74 -1.79 -12.41
N CYS A 135 -0.23 -0.96 -11.99
CA CYS A 135 -0.03 0.32 -11.32
C CYS A 135 0.22 0.16 -9.82
N CYS A 136 -0.58 -0.66 -9.15
CA CYS A 136 -0.56 -0.76 -7.68
C CYS A 136 0.76 -1.28 -7.09
N LYS A 137 1.61 -1.91 -7.90
CA LYS A 137 2.95 -2.38 -7.51
C LYS A 137 4.06 -1.31 -7.64
N GLN A 138 3.76 -0.11 -8.12
CA GLN A 138 4.76 0.93 -8.39
C GLN A 138 4.90 1.88 -7.19
N GLY A 139 6.09 1.96 -6.60
CA GLY A 139 6.36 2.76 -5.41
C GLY A 139 6.20 4.27 -5.65
N GLU A 140 6.49 4.74 -6.86
CA GLU A 140 6.40 6.13 -7.29
C GLU A 140 4.97 6.67 -7.20
N LEU A 141 3.98 5.83 -7.52
CA LEU A 141 2.57 6.19 -7.48
C LEU A 141 2.10 6.33 -6.03
N TRP A 142 2.51 5.42 -5.13
CA TRP A 142 2.26 5.55 -3.69
C TRP A 142 2.95 6.78 -3.09
N TYR A 143 4.18 7.08 -3.52
CA TYR A 143 4.89 8.29 -3.10
C TYR A 143 4.15 9.56 -3.56
N HIS A 144 3.67 9.59 -4.81
CA HIS A 144 2.85 10.70 -5.32
C HIS A 144 1.56 10.85 -4.51
N ARG A 145 0.90 9.74 -4.16
CA ARG A 145 -0.30 9.77 -3.30
C ARG A 145 0.01 10.35 -1.92
N ARG A 146 1.09 9.94 -1.25
CA ARG A 146 1.51 10.53 0.05
C ARG A 146 1.80 12.02 -0.07
N TRP A 147 2.42 12.44 -1.17
CA TRP A 147 2.66 13.86 -1.43
C TRP A 147 1.34 14.65 -1.57
N LEU A 148 0.29 14.08 -2.16
CA LEU A 148 -1.05 14.68 -2.20
C LEU A 148 -1.68 14.78 -0.81
N LEU A 149 -1.64 13.68 -0.04
CA LEU A 149 -2.16 13.66 1.34
C LEU A 149 -1.50 14.74 2.20
N ARG A 150 -0.18 14.94 2.06
CA ARG A 150 0.55 16.01 2.76
C ARG A 150 0.02 17.42 2.44
N ARG A 151 -0.49 17.63 1.24
CA ARG A 151 -1.03 18.95 0.84
C ARG A 151 -2.41 19.22 1.39
N ILE A 152 -3.23 18.17 1.53
CA ILE A 152 -4.56 18.30 2.14
C ILE A 152 -4.44 18.37 3.66
N TYR A 153 -3.51 17.61 4.24
CA TYR A 153 -3.37 17.45 5.67
C TYR A 153 -1.97 17.79 6.19
N PRO A 154 -1.53 19.06 6.07
CA PRO A 154 -0.23 19.47 6.59
C PRO A 154 -0.16 19.27 8.12
N VAL A 155 1.02 18.87 8.63
CA VAL A 155 1.28 18.85 10.08
C VAL A 155 1.24 20.29 10.60
N PRO A 156 0.55 20.56 11.74
CA PRO A 156 0.63 21.86 12.39
C PRO A 156 2.09 22.22 12.71
N SER A 157 2.51 23.47 12.48
CA SER A 157 3.88 23.92 12.76
C SER A 157 4.20 23.76 14.25
N PHE A 158 4.96 22.73 14.62
CA PHE A 158 5.51 22.57 15.97
C PHE A 158 6.98 23.04 15.98
N PRO A 159 7.47 23.61 17.09
CA PRO A 159 8.88 23.98 17.21
C PRO A 159 9.76 22.74 17.02
N GLN A 160 10.71 22.84 16.06
CA GLN A 160 11.72 21.81 15.79
C GLN A 160 12.38 21.34 17.10
N GLY A 161 12.28 20.05 17.42
CA GLY A 161 13.02 19.49 18.57
C GLY A 161 12.79 18.03 18.94
N LEU A 162 11.75 17.34 18.45
CA LEU A 162 11.40 15.99 18.95
C LEU A 162 11.10 14.93 17.86
N ILE A 163 11.69 15.03 16.67
CA ILE A 163 11.55 13.95 15.68
C ILE A 163 12.78 13.05 15.80
N THR A 164 12.64 11.98 16.60
CA THR A 164 13.63 10.92 16.77
C THR A 164 13.80 10.11 15.48
N ASP A 165 15.05 9.85 15.09
CA ASP A 165 15.54 9.15 13.88
C ASP A 165 15.11 7.67 13.72
N MET A 166 14.00 7.22 14.32
CA MET A 166 13.65 5.80 14.36
C MET A 166 12.73 5.31 13.22
N ILE A 167 12.19 6.21 12.39
CA ILE A 167 11.44 5.83 11.20
C ILE A 167 12.01 6.62 10.03
N LEU A 168 12.58 5.92 9.04
CA LEU A 168 13.24 6.51 7.86
C LEU A 168 12.31 7.36 6.96
N ASP A 169 11.07 7.62 7.39
CA ASP A 169 10.03 8.44 6.76
C ASP A 169 8.97 8.79 7.83
N SER A 170 9.32 9.55 8.87
CA SER A 170 8.31 10.07 9.80
C SER A 170 7.22 10.80 9.01
N PRO A 171 5.93 10.46 9.18
CA PRO A 171 4.85 11.04 8.39
C PRO A 171 4.83 12.55 8.59
N ASN A 172 5.01 13.28 7.49
CA ASN A 172 5.02 14.74 7.46
C ASN A 172 3.61 15.33 7.19
N PHE A 173 2.57 14.56 7.49
CA PHE A 173 1.16 14.90 7.36
C PHE A 173 0.35 14.27 8.52
N TYR A 174 -0.85 14.79 8.80
CA TYR A 174 -1.77 14.23 9.81
C TYR A 174 -3.06 13.75 9.16
N LEU A 175 -3.26 12.44 9.01
CA LEU A 175 -4.49 11.92 8.39
C LEU A 175 -5.62 11.76 9.44
N PRO A 176 -6.78 12.42 9.28
CA PRO A 176 -7.90 12.23 10.20
C PRO A 176 -8.45 10.79 10.17
N PRO A 177 -8.98 10.25 11.29
CA PRO A 177 -9.50 8.89 11.35
C PRO A 177 -10.54 8.53 10.27
N ASN A 178 -11.41 9.47 9.89
CA ASN A 178 -12.42 9.25 8.85
C ASN A 178 -11.78 8.99 7.47
N ASP A 179 -10.70 9.71 7.14
CA ASP A 179 -9.99 9.58 5.88
C ASP A 179 -9.00 8.41 5.90
N LEU A 180 -8.52 8.00 7.08
CA LEU A 180 -7.69 6.80 7.28
C LEU A 180 -8.41 5.54 6.79
N SER A 181 -9.71 5.39 7.09
CA SER A 181 -10.48 4.21 6.67
C SER A 181 -10.47 4.05 5.15
N ALA A 182 -10.61 5.16 4.41
CA ALA A 182 -10.58 5.14 2.95
C ALA A 182 -9.19 4.71 2.40
N GLU A 183 -8.10 5.20 3.00
CA GLU A 183 -6.75 4.76 2.63
C GLU A 183 -6.50 3.27 2.94
N ILE A 184 -6.99 2.78 4.09
CA ILE A 184 -6.90 1.36 4.45
C ILE A 184 -7.64 0.48 3.44
N HIS A 185 -8.85 0.88 3.02
CA HIS A 185 -9.61 0.16 2.00
C HIS A 185 -8.90 0.14 0.65
N LEU A 186 -8.34 1.28 0.22
CA LEU A 186 -7.57 1.37 -1.02
C LEU A 186 -6.37 0.43 -1.01
N VAL A 187 -5.60 0.41 0.09
CA VAL A 187 -4.45 -0.49 0.21
C VAL A 187 -4.89 -1.94 0.21
N SER A 188 -5.95 -2.29 0.95
CA SER A 188 -6.46 -3.66 1.00
C SER A 188 -6.81 -4.16 -0.40
N ARG A 189 -7.54 -3.37 -1.19
CA ARG A 189 -7.83 -3.70 -2.60
C ARG A 189 -6.55 -3.85 -3.44
N ALA A 190 -5.57 -2.96 -3.27
CA ALA A 190 -4.31 -3.04 -3.99
C ALA A 190 -3.49 -4.30 -3.62
N CYS A 191 -3.56 -4.75 -2.37
CA CYS A 191 -2.91 -5.98 -1.90
C CYS A 191 -3.63 -7.24 -2.40
N GLU A 192 -4.96 -7.21 -2.57
CA GLU A 192 -5.71 -8.29 -3.24
C GLU A 192 -5.27 -8.45 -4.71
N LEU A 193 -5.11 -7.33 -5.43
CA LEU A 193 -4.71 -7.33 -6.83
C LEU A 193 -3.27 -7.77 -7.07
N TYR A 194 -2.37 -7.46 -6.13
CA TYR A 194 -0.96 -7.77 -6.21
C TYR A 194 -0.47 -8.37 -4.88
N PRO A 195 -0.40 -9.72 -4.77
CA PRO A 195 0.03 -10.36 -3.54
C PRO A 195 1.41 -9.90 -3.09
N ARG A 196 1.61 -9.71 -1.78
CA ARG A 196 2.86 -9.19 -1.19
C ARG A 196 3.20 -7.78 -1.69
N ASN A 197 2.19 -6.91 -1.83
CA ASN A 197 2.40 -5.52 -2.21
C ASN A 197 3.12 -4.73 -1.11
N TYR A 198 4.46 -4.80 -1.11
CA TYR A 198 5.30 -4.12 -0.14
C TYR A 198 5.01 -2.61 -0.08
N PHE A 199 4.87 -1.94 -1.22
CA PHE A 199 4.62 -0.50 -1.25
C PHE A 199 3.24 -0.12 -0.70
N GLY A 200 2.21 -0.93 -0.95
CA GLY A 200 0.89 -0.77 -0.36
C GLY A 200 0.94 -0.89 1.16
N TRP A 201 1.57 -1.94 1.68
CA TRP A 201 1.73 -2.15 3.13
C TRP A 201 2.53 -1.02 3.80
N ILE A 202 3.62 -0.55 3.17
CA ILE A 202 4.37 0.61 3.67
C ILE A 202 3.51 1.88 3.66
N HIS A 203 2.72 2.12 2.63
CA HIS A 203 1.78 3.24 2.59
C HIS A 203 0.77 3.16 3.73
N ARG A 204 0.18 1.98 3.99
CA ARG A 204 -0.74 1.75 5.11
C ARG A 204 -0.09 2.03 6.46
N THR A 205 1.14 1.55 6.68
CA THR A 205 1.93 1.89 7.89
C THR A 205 2.06 3.40 8.05
N ILE A 206 2.47 4.11 7.00
CA ILE A 206 2.66 5.57 7.05
C ILE A 206 1.35 6.28 7.33
N CYS A 207 0.24 5.87 6.73
CA CYS A 207 -1.09 6.45 7.00
C CYS A 207 -1.52 6.26 8.46
N ILE A 208 -1.31 5.08 9.04
CA ILE A 208 -1.63 4.82 10.45
C ILE A 208 -0.71 5.63 11.37
N LEU A 209 0.60 5.65 11.08
CA LEU A 209 1.56 6.47 11.81
C LEU A 209 1.23 7.97 11.74
N SER A 210 0.70 8.44 10.62
CA SER A 210 0.32 9.84 10.42
C SER A 210 -0.78 10.30 11.39
N THR A 211 -1.52 9.38 11.99
CA THR A 211 -2.51 9.73 13.01
C THR A 211 -1.86 10.00 14.37
N LEU A 212 -0.64 9.52 14.60
CA LEU A 212 0.10 9.61 15.87
C LEU A 212 0.98 10.88 16.00
N VAL A 213 0.77 11.91 15.17
CA VAL A 213 1.60 13.12 15.20
C VAL A 213 1.51 13.80 16.58
N PRO A 214 2.65 13.98 17.30
CA PRO A 214 2.68 14.58 18.62
C PRO A 214 2.05 15.98 18.65
N GLY A 215 1.24 16.27 19.67
CA GLY A 215 0.65 17.60 19.88
C GLY A 215 -0.69 17.83 19.18
N VAL A 216 -1.14 16.95 18.28
CA VAL A 216 -2.53 16.97 17.77
C VAL A 216 -3.46 16.25 18.75
N HIS A 217 -2.96 15.23 19.43
CA HIS A 217 -3.70 14.46 20.44
C HIS A 217 -2.79 14.09 21.61
N SER A 218 -3.40 13.88 22.78
CA SER A 218 -2.73 13.15 23.86
C SER A 218 -2.39 11.75 23.34
N THR A 219 -1.17 11.28 23.58
CA THR A 219 -0.68 9.92 23.25
C THR A 219 -1.51 8.79 23.91
N THR A 220 -2.52 9.15 24.69
CA THR A 220 -3.40 8.28 25.49
C THR A 220 -4.89 8.37 25.11
N SER A 221 -5.26 8.94 23.95
CA SER A 221 -6.68 9.02 23.56
C SER A 221 -7.25 7.66 23.15
N ASP A 222 -8.42 7.29 23.72
CA ASP A 222 -9.14 6.03 23.48
C ASP A 222 -9.35 5.70 22.00
N VAL A 223 -9.47 6.73 21.16
CA VAL A 223 -9.65 6.60 19.70
C VAL A 223 -8.45 5.93 19.03
N PHE A 224 -7.22 6.22 19.46
CA PHE A 224 -6.04 5.58 18.87
C PHE A 224 -5.92 4.13 19.26
N THR A 225 -6.22 3.83 20.52
CA THR A 225 -6.27 2.45 21.02
C THR A 225 -7.26 1.64 20.19
N GLU A 226 -8.44 2.17 19.92
CA GLU A 226 -9.43 1.52 19.06
C GLU A 226 -8.93 1.31 17.63
N ILE A 227 -8.31 2.33 17.01
CA ILE A 227 -7.74 2.21 15.65
C ILE A 227 -6.67 1.12 15.60
N PHE A 228 -5.74 1.10 16.55
CA PHE A 228 -4.66 0.11 16.58
C PHE A 228 -5.17 -1.30 16.84
N GLN A 229 -6.10 -1.49 17.78
CA GLN A 229 -6.69 -2.79 18.06
C GLN A 229 -7.47 -3.33 16.87
N LYS A 230 -8.27 -2.47 16.22
CA LYS A 230 -9.00 -2.81 14.99
C LYS A 230 -8.04 -3.19 13.86
N GLU A 231 -6.95 -2.44 13.71
CA GLU A 231 -5.95 -2.73 12.69
C GLU A 231 -5.23 -4.05 12.93
N ILE A 232 -4.74 -4.30 14.16
CA ILE A 232 -4.08 -5.57 14.52
C ILE A 232 -5.01 -6.74 14.21
N SER A 233 -6.28 -6.64 14.62
CA SER A 233 -7.29 -7.69 14.36
C SER A 233 -7.53 -7.89 12.85
N SER A 234 -7.64 -6.80 12.09
CA SER A 234 -7.83 -6.85 10.64
C SER A 234 -6.64 -7.47 9.90
N VAL A 235 -5.42 -7.15 10.32
CA VAL A 235 -4.20 -7.69 9.70
C VAL A 235 -3.99 -9.16 10.07
N MET A 236 -4.34 -9.56 11.30
CA MET A 236 -4.35 -10.98 11.68
C MET A 236 -5.31 -11.76 10.77
N GLN A 237 -6.54 -11.28 10.60
CA GLN A 237 -7.53 -11.88 9.69
C GLN A 237 -7.04 -11.91 8.23
N TRP A 238 -6.34 -10.86 7.77
CA TRP A 238 -5.73 -10.85 6.44
C TRP A 238 -4.69 -11.97 6.27
N ILE A 239 -3.84 -12.19 7.28
CA ILE A 239 -2.78 -13.21 7.24
C ILE A 239 -3.40 -14.62 7.18
N GLU A 240 -4.55 -14.86 7.81
CA GLU A 240 -5.26 -16.15 7.75
C GLU A 240 -5.65 -16.53 6.31
N SER A 241 -6.03 -15.57 5.46
CA SER A 241 -6.33 -15.80 4.05
C SER A 241 -5.12 -15.63 3.11
N HIS A 242 -4.04 -15.02 3.60
CA HIS A 242 -2.83 -14.69 2.83
C HIS A 242 -1.55 -15.15 3.55
N ILE A 243 -1.48 -16.45 3.87
CA ILE A 243 -0.41 -17.05 4.69
C ILE A 243 1.03 -16.88 4.18
N SER A 244 1.21 -16.44 2.93
CA SER A 244 2.51 -16.13 2.33
C SER A 244 2.83 -14.63 2.25
N ASP A 245 1.98 -13.76 2.81
CA ASP A 245 2.19 -12.31 2.79
C ASP A 245 3.08 -11.82 3.93
N TYR A 246 4.39 -11.90 3.70
CA TYR A 246 5.39 -11.37 4.63
C TYR A 246 5.29 -9.85 4.84
N SER A 247 4.74 -9.10 3.87
CA SER A 247 4.62 -7.64 4.02
C SER A 247 3.55 -7.28 5.05
N ALA A 248 2.46 -8.04 5.12
CA ALA A 248 1.44 -7.92 6.16
C ALA A 248 2.02 -8.23 7.56
N VAL A 249 2.81 -9.30 7.66
CA VAL A 249 3.50 -9.67 8.91
C VAL A 249 4.47 -8.58 9.37
N HIS A 250 5.24 -8.01 8.43
CA HIS A 250 6.16 -6.91 8.73
C HIS A 250 5.40 -5.66 9.22
N HIS A 251 4.30 -5.30 8.57
CA HIS A 251 3.42 -4.21 8.99
C HIS A 251 2.94 -4.42 10.43
N LEU A 252 2.45 -5.62 10.76
CA LEU A 252 2.02 -5.96 12.12
C LEU A 252 3.16 -5.81 13.14
N ARG A 253 4.39 -6.22 12.81
CA ARG A 253 5.55 -6.05 13.69
C ARG A 253 5.93 -4.59 13.87
N THR A 254 5.81 -3.76 12.83
CA THR A 254 6.01 -2.32 12.95
C THR A 254 5.01 -1.70 13.92
N LEU A 255 3.72 -2.05 13.80
CA LEU A 255 2.69 -1.57 14.72
C LEU A 255 2.96 -2.00 16.17
N ALA A 256 3.35 -3.25 16.38
CA ALA A 256 3.67 -3.77 17.70
C ALA A 256 4.83 -3.05 18.39
N ARG A 257 5.93 -2.76 17.67
CA ARG A 257 7.09 -2.07 18.26
C ARG A 257 6.75 -0.68 18.82
N LEU A 258 5.92 0.07 18.10
CA LEU A 258 5.49 1.41 18.54
C LEU A 258 4.75 1.38 19.88
N THR A 259 4.17 0.23 20.21
CA THR A 259 3.36 0.04 21.40
C THR A 259 4.20 -0.42 22.58
N GLU A 260 5.30 -1.12 22.31
CA GLU A 260 6.36 -1.46 23.27
C GLU A 260 7.13 -0.19 23.71
N ASP A 261 7.50 0.68 22.75
CA ASP A 261 8.35 1.86 23.00
C ASP A 261 7.61 3.02 23.72
N ALA A 262 6.28 3.06 23.66
CA ALA A 262 5.51 4.19 24.19
C ALA A 262 5.20 4.11 25.71
N GLU A 263 5.81 3.17 26.47
CA GLU A 263 5.43 2.81 27.86
C GLU A 263 3.91 2.73 28.05
N SER A 264 3.23 2.31 26.99
CA SER A 264 1.82 2.50 26.80
C SER A 264 1.14 1.24 27.37
N PRO A 265 0.37 1.32 28.47
CA PRO A 265 -0.28 0.16 29.11
C PRO A 265 -1.32 -0.56 28.23
N PHE A 266 -1.45 -0.20 26.96
CA PHE A 266 -2.62 -0.45 26.14
C PHE A 266 -2.62 -1.83 25.43
N LEU A 267 -1.51 -2.57 25.42
CA LEU A 267 -1.33 -3.71 24.49
C LEU A 267 -0.63 -5.00 24.96
N PRO A 268 -0.20 -5.24 26.23
CA PRO A 268 0.40 -6.52 26.61
C PRO A 268 -0.42 -7.75 26.22
N GLY A 269 -1.76 -7.66 26.33
CA GLY A 269 -2.66 -8.73 25.92
C GLY A 269 -2.70 -8.97 24.40
N SER A 270 -2.51 -7.94 23.57
CA SER A 270 -2.57 -8.08 22.11
C SER A 270 -1.33 -8.77 21.55
N LEU A 271 -0.15 -8.55 22.12
CA LEU A 271 1.07 -9.26 21.69
C LEU A 271 0.97 -10.77 21.98
N LEU A 272 0.40 -11.14 23.13
CA LEU A 272 0.16 -12.55 23.46
C LEU A 272 -0.86 -13.19 22.50
N LEU A 273 -1.91 -12.45 22.11
CA LEU A 273 -2.87 -12.89 21.09
C LEU A 273 -2.20 -13.09 19.72
N VAL A 274 -1.36 -12.14 19.31
CA VAL A 274 -0.59 -12.22 18.04
C VAL A 274 0.36 -13.41 18.06
N PHE A 275 1.03 -13.68 19.18
CA PHE A 275 1.87 -14.86 19.37
C PHE A 275 1.07 -16.16 19.28
N GLY A 276 -0.06 -16.26 19.99
CA GLY A 276 -0.97 -17.40 19.93
C GLY A 276 -1.52 -17.68 18.53
N HIS A 277 -1.82 -16.61 17.79
CA HIS A 277 -2.24 -16.68 16.39
C HIS A 277 -1.13 -17.23 15.48
N ALA A 278 0.09 -16.72 15.60
CA ALA A 278 1.23 -17.24 14.84
C ALA A 278 1.50 -18.73 15.11
N LEU A 279 1.40 -19.16 16.38
CA LEU A 279 1.51 -20.58 16.76
C LEU A 279 0.45 -21.45 16.06
N THR A 280 -0.80 -20.96 16.01
CA THR A 280 -1.92 -21.67 15.39
C THR A 280 -1.71 -21.83 13.89
N LEU A 281 -1.28 -20.76 13.20
CA LEU A 281 -1.01 -20.79 11.77
C LEU A 281 0.17 -21.69 11.42
N VAL A 282 1.27 -21.66 12.18
CA VAL A 282 2.41 -22.57 11.95
C VAL A 282 2.01 -24.04 12.12
N ARG A 283 1.10 -24.35 13.05
CA ARG A 283 0.56 -25.72 13.19
C ARG A 283 -0.28 -26.14 11.99
N ALA A 284 -1.10 -25.23 11.46
CA ALA A 284 -1.99 -25.50 10.35
C ALA A 284 -1.26 -25.60 9.00
N PHE A 285 -0.24 -24.76 8.79
CA PHE A 285 0.45 -24.59 7.51
C PHE A 285 1.98 -24.54 7.68
N PRO A 286 2.60 -25.60 8.25
CA PRO A 286 4.03 -25.62 8.54
C PRO A 286 4.92 -25.46 7.31
N GLU A 287 4.42 -25.73 6.11
CA GLU A 287 5.13 -25.60 4.83
C GLU A 287 5.43 -24.16 4.40
N HIS A 288 4.80 -23.16 5.04
CA HIS A 288 4.96 -21.74 4.69
C HIS A 288 6.00 -21.03 5.56
N GLU A 289 7.16 -20.71 4.98
CA GLU A 289 8.26 -19.99 5.66
C GLU A 289 7.83 -18.68 6.33
N THR A 290 6.92 -17.94 5.69
CA THR A 290 6.40 -16.66 6.19
C THR A 290 5.78 -16.81 7.59
N LEU A 291 5.09 -17.92 7.87
CA LEU A 291 4.46 -18.15 9.17
C LEU A 291 5.49 -18.46 10.26
N TRP A 292 6.57 -19.16 9.92
CA TRP A 292 7.69 -19.35 10.84
C TRP A 292 8.41 -18.04 11.13
N GLN A 293 8.57 -17.17 10.12
CA GLN A 293 9.11 -15.83 10.33
C GLN A 293 8.17 -14.97 11.19
N TYR A 294 6.86 -15.06 10.98
CA TYR A 294 5.85 -14.41 11.80
C TYR A 294 5.97 -14.87 13.27
N LEU A 295 6.03 -16.18 13.50
CA LEU A 295 6.24 -16.75 14.83
C LEU A 295 7.53 -16.22 15.48
N ARG A 296 8.63 -16.16 14.73
CA ARG A 296 9.91 -15.63 15.23
C ARG A 296 9.83 -14.16 15.64
N MET A 297 9.08 -13.34 14.90
CA MET A 297 8.96 -11.89 15.18
C MET A 297 8.26 -11.60 16.51
N PHE A 298 7.33 -12.46 16.91
CA PHE A 298 6.53 -12.33 18.13
C PHE A 298 6.85 -13.40 19.18
N TRP A 299 7.99 -14.07 19.02
CA TRP A 299 8.37 -15.15 19.92
C TRP A 299 8.71 -14.62 21.31
N ASP A 300 7.97 -15.12 22.28
CA ASP A 300 8.14 -14.89 23.70
C ASP A 300 8.37 -16.23 24.43
N GLU A 301 9.37 -16.30 25.30
CA GLU A 301 9.69 -17.54 26.03
C GLU A 301 8.75 -17.71 27.23
N GLY A 302 8.27 -18.93 27.45
CA GLY A 302 7.34 -19.25 28.52
C GLY A 302 6.70 -20.62 28.35
N ASP A 303 5.74 -20.97 29.20
CA ASP A 303 5.13 -22.31 29.22
C ASP A 303 4.45 -22.67 27.89
N VAL A 304 3.76 -21.72 27.26
CA VAL A 304 3.10 -21.92 25.96
C VAL A 304 4.14 -22.18 24.86
N ALA A 305 5.23 -21.44 24.86
CA ALA A 305 6.32 -21.58 23.90
C ALA A 305 7.06 -22.92 24.07
N ALA A 306 7.37 -23.30 25.31
CA ALA A 306 7.96 -24.58 25.65
C ALA A 306 7.07 -25.75 25.23
N ALA A 307 5.76 -25.65 25.52
CA ALA A 307 4.77 -26.63 25.10
C ALA A 307 4.69 -26.76 23.57
N PHE A 308 4.70 -25.65 22.82
CA PHE A 308 4.73 -25.70 21.35
C PHE A 308 5.99 -26.39 20.82
N VAL A 309 7.16 -26.05 21.35
CA VAL A 309 8.43 -26.67 20.92
C VAL A 309 8.42 -28.17 21.18
N ALA A 310 7.98 -28.59 22.36
CA ALA A 310 7.93 -30.00 22.75
C ALA A 310 6.88 -30.80 21.98
N SER A 311 5.69 -30.23 21.78
CA SER A 311 4.54 -30.93 21.17
C SER A 311 4.51 -30.88 19.64
N PHE A 312 5.17 -29.91 19.01
CA PHE A 312 5.07 -29.69 17.57
C PHE A 312 6.43 -29.56 16.88
N ALA A 313 7.23 -28.55 17.23
CA ALA A 313 8.44 -28.24 16.46
C ALA A 313 9.50 -29.35 16.51
N LEU A 314 9.76 -29.95 17.69
CA LEU A 314 10.69 -31.07 17.83
C LEU A 314 10.20 -32.35 17.15
N PRO A 315 8.93 -32.79 17.31
CA PRO A 315 8.37 -33.89 16.52
C PRO A 315 8.48 -33.67 15.01
N LEU A 316 8.15 -32.47 14.52
CA LEU A 316 8.22 -32.13 13.09
C LEU A 316 9.66 -32.20 12.56
N GLN A 317 10.65 -31.73 13.32
CA GLN A 317 12.06 -31.90 12.98
C GLN A 317 12.48 -33.38 12.89
N ARG A 318 12.01 -34.23 13.81
CA ARG A 318 12.38 -35.65 13.85
C ARG A 318 11.87 -36.43 12.65
N ALA A 319 10.74 -36.03 12.06
CA ALA A 319 10.23 -36.62 10.82
C ALA A 319 11.25 -36.56 9.66
N ARG A 320 12.17 -35.59 9.67
CA ARG A 320 13.31 -35.52 8.73
C ARG A 320 14.23 -36.73 8.76
N MET A 321 14.43 -37.30 9.95
CA MET A 321 15.46 -38.33 10.17
C MET A 321 14.98 -39.71 9.70
N THR A 322 13.70 -39.85 9.38
CA THR A 322 13.06 -41.11 8.94
C THR A 322 12.84 -41.19 7.42
N GLU A 323 12.76 -40.07 6.71
CA GLU A 323 12.56 -40.03 5.25
C GLU A 323 13.90 -39.85 4.52
N GLN A 324 14.27 -40.79 3.65
CA GLN A 324 15.50 -40.72 2.84
C GLN A 324 15.53 -39.47 1.95
N GLU A 325 16.72 -38.91 1.75
CA GLU A 325 17.11 -37.56 1.28
C GLU A 325 16.55 -36.99 -0.05
N SER A 326 15.48 -37.52 -0.63
CA SER A 326 15.09 -37.09 -1.99
C SER A 326 14.15 -35.87 -2.08
N GLU A 327 13.56 -35.35 -1.00
CA GLU A 327 12.91 -34.02 -0.92
C GLU A 327 12.25 -33.87 0.47
N SER A 328 12.97 -33.38 1.49
CA SER A 328 12.34 -33.13 2.80
C SER A 328 11.22 -32.10 2.67
N PRO A 329 10.00 -32.35 3.20
CA PRO A 329 8.89 -31.39 3.15
C PRO A 329 9.32 -30.03 3.69
N SER A 330 8.97 -28.93 3.02
CA SER A 330 9.45 -27.58 3.35
C SER A 330 9.26 -27.22 4.83
N GLY A 331 8.16 -27.68 5.45
CA GLY A 331 7.89 -27.42 6.87
C GLY A 331 8.88 -28.06 7.84
N VAL A 332 9.45 -29.21 7.50
CA VAL A 332 10.52 -29.85 8.29
C VAL A 332 11.79 -29.00 8.29
N GLN A 333 12.14 -28.43 7.13
CA GLN A 333 13.29 -27.54 7.00
C GLN A 333 13.09 -26.24 7.79
N HIS A 334 11.89 -25.66 7.73
CA HIS A 334 11.56 -24.46 8.49
C HIS A 334 11.58 -24.70 10.00
N ALA A 335 11.10 -25.85 10.48
CA ALA A 335 11.20 -26.23 11.89
C ALA A 335 12.65 -26.36 12.36
N CYS A 336 13.54 -26.94 11.53
CA CYS A 336 14.98 -27.01 11.84
C CYS A 336 15.58 -25.60 12.00
N ARG A 337 15.37 -24.73 11.01
CA ARG A 337 15.88 -23.34 11.03
C ARG A 337 15.34 -22.56 12.23
N PHE A 338 14.07 -22.78 12.58
CA PHE A 338 13.43 -22.18 13.74
C PHE A 338 14.11 -22.61 15.05
N LEU A 339 14.34 -23.90 15.25
CA LEU A 339 14.97 -24.44 16.46
C LEU A 339 16.44 -23.99 16.58
N GLU A 340 17.18 -23.96 15.47
CA GLU A 340 18.53 -23.42 15.41
C GLU A 340 18.58 -21.94 15.83
N TRP A 341 17.70 -21.13 15.24
CA TRP A 341 17.57 -19.71 15.61
C TRP A 341 17.22 -19.54 17.10
N ARG A 342 16.27 -20.32 17.62
CA ARG A 342 15.88 -20.26 19.04
C ARG A 342 17.05 -20.61 19.96
N ASN A 343 17.79 -21.67 19.64
CA ASN A 343 18.96 -22.08 20.41
C ASN A 343 20.09 -21.03 20.40
N GLN A 344 20.23 -20.28 19.31
CA GLN A 344 21.16 -19.15 19.26
C GLN A 344 20.70 -17.97 20.11
N ARG A 345 19.39 -17.71 20.18
CA ARG A 345 18.80 -16.61 20.99
C ARG A 345 18.85 -16.89 22.50
N LEU A 346 18.88 -18.16 22.91
CA LEU A 346 18.94 -18.57 24.33
C LEU A 346 20.37 -18.68 24.88
N LYS A 347 21.40 -18.61 24.02
CA LYS A 347 22.81 -18.51 24.42
C LYS A 347 23.18 -17.04 24.59
#